data_AF-F1A4L0-F1
#
_entry.id   AF-F1A4L0-F1
#
_cell.length_a   1.000
_cell.length_b   1.000
_cell.length_c   1.000
_cell.angle_alpha   90.00
_cell.angle_beta   90.00
_cell.angle_gamma   90.00
#
_symmetry.space_group_name_H-M   'P 1'
#
loop_
_entity.id
_entity.type
_entity.pdbx_description
1 polymer ?
#
loop_
_entity_poly.entity_id
_entity_poly.type
_entity_poly.pdbx_seq_one_letter_code
_entity_poly.pdbx_strand_id
1 'polypeptide(L)'
;MENNYYYSQKEKDDTITFNSSSSPIAVTQYAYRTGINNFRDFFSTTEYFDGDTPLTFLIANYVHDMNLLVNLIKKFDTRNEFKELINIPNDYGETPLHVAAIYNNVEVTKAIIESKYIDPTIKDHRCLTAMDIAILMGHTKVSNVLKDCKNMPISDIKPNIYQWGNIFTSKLSFEVRSNQTPLLFNDTLSSPIQTSYGQNFCLTLTDTGHVYSAGLCSYGKTGQNKKRDILIPTMIVSLGDKRIKAIACGKDHSLLLDDIGCVYSFGNSSMGRLGLDYTDLAEPPIFISKPTLISSFGDKCMTTIACGTDSSFSISSDGHVYSWGSNINSKLGFQGAILQSTPRKIENLVKMKDVACSNWHTVLLDEKGYVYTFGSNIDGRLGRSINGKESYQAGIVNLDFKVRKIHCGTNFTTVLTESNTLYSWGSNNHGQLGVPSISAVSEFSEKPLL
;
A
#
# COMPACT_ATOMS: atom_id res chain seq x y z
N MET A 1 -49.74 -18.93 -11.06
CA MET A 1 -49.66 -17.48 -10.79
C MET A 1 -48.54 -16.93 -11.62
N GLU A 2 -48.89 -15.94 -12.43
CA GLU A 2 -48.14 -15.37 -13.54
C GLU A 2 -46.82 -14.73 -13.08
N ASN A 3 -45.75 -14.91 -13.85
CA ASN A 3 -44.69 -13.91 -13.96
C ASN A 3 -44.57 -13.59 -15.46
N ASN A 4 -45.32 -12.55 -15.85
CA ASN A 4 -45.29 -11.96 -17.18
C ASN A 4 -43.89 -11.38 -17.47
N TYR A 5 -43.09 -12.09 -18.27
CA TYR A 5 -41.96 -11.49 -18.97
C TYR A 5 -42.52 -10.89 -20.27
N TYR A 6 -42.54 -9.57 -20.38
CA TYR A 6 -43.16 -8.84 -21.47
C TYR A 6 -42.35 -8.98 -22.77
N TYR A 7 -42.78 -9.86 -23.68
CA TYR A 7 -42.30 -9.92 -25.06
C TYR A 7 -43.18 -9.03 -25.95
N SER A 8 -42.61 -8.04 -26.63
CA SER A 8 -43.32 -7.40 -27.76
C SER A 8 -43.06 -8.21 -29.02
N GLN A 9 -43.99 -9.09 -29.37
CA GLN A 9 -44.01 -9.83 -30.63
C GLN A 9 -44.13 -8.83 -31.79
N LYS A 10 -43.07 -8.70 -32.60
CA LYS A 10 -43.19 -8.27 -34.00
C LYS A 10 -42.55 -9.36 -34.85
N GLU A 11 -43.34 -10.36 -35.19
CA GLU A 11 -43.01 -11.37 -36.21
C GLU A 11 -43.12 -10.72 -37.58
N LYS A 12 -42.05 -10.07 -38.02
CA LYS A 12 -41.79 -9.79 -39.43
C LYS A 12 -40.30 -9.54 -39.56
N ASP A 13 -39.64 -10.45 -40.28
CA ASP A 13 -38.20 -10.61 -40.41
C ASP A 13 -37.58 -11.27 -39.16
N ASP A 14 -36.66 -12.21 -39.35
CA ASP A 14 -36.05 -13.11 -38.33
C ASP A 14 -35.31 -12.41 -37.16
N THR A 15 -35.61 -11.14 -36.91
CA THR A 15 -35.06 -10.30 -35.84
C THR A 15 -36.02 -10.22 -34.65
N ILE A 16 -35.62 -10.80 -33.52
CA ILE A 16 -36.30 -10.62 -32.23
C ILE A 16 -35.73 -9.38 -31.55
N THR A 17 -36.59 -8.38 -31.29
CA THR A 17 -36.23 -7.18 -30.53
C THR A 17 -36.67 -7.34 -29.07
N PHE A 18 -35.69 -7.38 -28.16
CA PHE A 18 -35.95 -7.37 -26.72
C PHE A 18 -36.03 -5.92 -26.23
N ASN A 19 -36.99 -5.62 -25.36
CA ASN A 19 -37.08 -4.29 -24.74
C ASN A 19 -36.04 -4.14 -23.61
N SER A 20 -35.67 -2.90 -23.29
CA SER A 20 -34.72 -2.56 -22.21
C SER A 20 -35.16 -2.99 -20.81
N SER A 21 -36.39 -3.49 -20.65
CA SER A 21 -36.96 -4.02 -19.40
C SER A 21 -36.91 -5.55 -19.30
N SER A 22 -36.46 -6.27 -20.33
CA SER A 22 -36.31 -7.73 -20.30
C SER A 22 -35.07 -8.14 -19.54
N SER A 23 -35.22 -8.96 -18.48
CA SER A 23 -34.07 -9.51 -17.76
C SER A 23 -33.22 -10.39 -18.70
N PRO A 24 -31.90 -10.17 -18.81
CA PRO A 24 -30.99 -10.99 -19.63
C PRO A 24 -31.07 -12.49 -19.32
N ILE A 25 -31.44 -12.84 -18.08
CA ILE A 25 -31.72 -14.20 -17.62
C ILE A 25 -32.90 -14.82 -18.38
N ALA A 26 -34.01 -14.09 -18.50
CA ALA A 26 -35.21 -14.55 -19.20
C ALA A 26 -34.95 -14.71 -20.70
N VAL A 27 -34.12 -13.83 -21.27
CA VAL A 27 -33.74 -13.90 -22.68
C VAL A 27 -32.82 -15.07 -22.97
N THR A 28 -31.85 -15.36 -22.09
CA THR A 28 -30.93 -16.50 -22.23
C THR A 28 -31.66 -17.84 -22.12
N GLN A 29 -32.59 -17.96 -21.17
CA GLN A 29 -33.45 -19.15 -21.06
C GLN A 29 -34.34 -19.34 -22.29
N TYR A 30 -34.86 -18.25 -22.85
CA TYR A 30 -35.63 -18.28 -24.09
C TYR A 30 -34.75 -18.74 -25.26
N ALA A 31 -33.59 -18.12 -25.48
CA ALA A 31 -32.68 -18.44 -26.59
C ALA A 31 -32.18 -19.90 -26.54
N TYR A 32 -31.87 -20.42 -25.36
CA TYR A 32 -31.52 -21.83 -25.19
C TYR A 32 -32.68 -22.76 -25.56
N ARG A 33 -33.91 -22.45 -25.10
CA ARG A 33 -35.11 -23.27 -25.33
C ARG A 33 -35.60 -23.23 -26.78
N THR A 34 -35.52 -22.08 -27.45
CA THR A 34 -36.06 -21.89 -28.80
C THR A 34 -35.04 -22.14 -29.91
N GLY A 35 -33.74 -22.28 -29.57
CA GLY A 35 -32.71 -22.62 -30.54
C GLY A 35 -32.42 -21.49 -31.53
N ILE A 36 -32.55 -20.23 -31.10
CA ILE A 36 -32.34 -19.03 -31.95
C ILE A 36 -31.02 -19.17 -32.72
N ASN A 37 -31.12 -18.99 -34.04
CA ASN A 37 -30.01 -19.16 -34.96
C ASN A 37 -29.19 -17.89 -35.18
N ASN A 38 -29.70 -16.70 -34.85
CA ASN A 38 -29.03 -15.44 -35.09
C ASN A 38 -28.68 -14.76 -33.76
N PHE A 39 -27.60 -15.22 -33.12
CA PHE A 39 -27.08 -14.61 -31.90
C PHE A 39 -26.50 -13.21 -32.16
N ARG A 40 -26.07 -12.97 -33.40
CA ARG A 40 -25.53 -11.68 -33.84
C ARG A 40 -26.47 -10.53 -33.52
N ASP A 41 -27.77 -10.66 -33.76
CA ASP A 41 -28.75 -9.59 -33.53
C ASP A 41 -29.00 -9.30 -32.03
N PHE A 42 -28.86 -10.31 -31.16
CA PHE A 42 -28.99 -10.16 -29.71
C PHE A 42 -27.72 -9.59 -29.05
N PHE A 43 -26.55 -9.83 -29.64
CA PHE A 43 -25.27 -9.32 -29.17
C PHE A 43 -24.82 -8.05 -29.91
N SER A 44 -25.49 -7.67 -31.01
CA SER A 44 -25.25 -6.44 -31.75
C SER A 44 -26.13 -5.28 -31.31
N THR A 45 -27.12 -5.50 -30.43
CA THR A 45 -27.80 -4.38 -29.76
C THR A 45 -26.78 -3.70 -28.85
N THR A 46 -26.30 -2.55 -29.29
CA THR A 46 -25.26 -1.70 -28.71
C THR A 46 -25.58 -1.12 -27.33
N GLU A 47 -26.62 -1.61 -26.64
CA GLU A 47 -26.87 -1.26 -25.25
C GLU A 47 -26.04 -2.18 -24.37
N TYR A 48 -24.80 -1.77 -24.10
CA TYR A 48 -24.00 -2.36 -23.04
C TYR A 48 -24.82 -2.36 -21.74
N PHE A 49 -25.00 -3.53 -21.13
CA PHE A 49 -25.74 -3.66 -19.88
C PHE A 49 -24.86 -3.11 -18.75
N ASP A 50 -24.99 -1.82 -18.43
CA ASP A 50 -24.09 -1.12 -17.48
C ASP A 50 -22.59 -1.25 -17.84
N GLY A 51 -22.27 -1.23 -19.15
CA GLY A 51 -20.92 -1.36 -19.66
C GLY A 51 -20.47 -2.79 -19.98
N ASP A 52 -21.32 -3.80 -19.73
CA ASP A 52 -21.04 -5.20 -20.08
C ASP A 52 -21.53 -5.62 -21.48
N THR A 53 -20.76 -6.50 -22.12
CA THR A 53 -21.27 -7.31 -23.23
C THR A 53 -22.31 -8.31 -22.70
N PRO A 54 -23.24 -8.83 -23.51
CA PRO A 54 -24.19 -9.79 -23.00
C PRO A 54 -23.53 -11.09 -22.47
N LEU A 55 -22.34 -11.47 -22.96
CA LEU A 55 -21.65 -12.68 -22.48
C LEU A 55 -20.92 -12.41 -21.15
N THR A 56 -20.25 -11.27 -21.02
CA THR A 56 -19.64 -10.85 -19.74
C THR A 56 -20.70 -10.65 -18.66
N PHE A 57 -21.82 -10.00 -18.99
CA PHE A 57 -22.96 -9.82 -18.09
C PHE A 57 -23.50 -11.16 -17.58
N LEU A 58 -23.69 -12.14 -18.48
CA LEU A 58 -24.19 -13.47 -18.10
C LEU A 58 -23.21 -14.20 -17.19
N ILE A 59 -21.91 -14.15 -17.48
CA ILE A 59 -20.90 -14.81 -16.62
C ILE A 59 -20.87 -14.17 -15.22
N ALA A 60 -21.04 -12.84 -15.14
CA ALA A 60 -21.04 -12.10 -13.88
C ALA A 60 -22.29 -12.34 -13.02
N ASN A 61 -23.47 -12.57 -13.64
CA ASN A 61 -24.76 -12.57 -12.93
C ASN A 61 -25.47 -13.94 -12.89
N TYR A 62 -25.04 -14.94 -13.68
CA TYR A 62 -25.76 -16.21 -13.81
C TYR A 62 -25.34 -17.26 -12.76
N VAL A 63 -25.68 -16.99 -11.50
CA VAL A 63 -25.26 -17.84 -10.35
C VAL A 63 -26.14 -19.09 -10.17
N HIS A 64 -27.36 -19.11 -10.73
CA HIS A 64 -28.38 -20.12 -10.40
C HIS A 64 -28.31 -21.43 -11.21
N ASP A 65 -27.71 -21.44 -12.42
CA ASP A 65 -27.57 -22.67 -13.24
C ASP A 65 -26.35 -22.60 -14.18
N MET A 66 -25.15 -22.79 -13.61
CA MET A 66 -23.90 -22.77 -14.38
C MET A 66 -23.85 -23.81 -15.51
N ASN A 67 -24.61 -24.91 -15.42
CA ASN A 67 -24.64 -25.94 -16.45
C ASN A 67 -25.31 -25.44 -17.73
N LEU A 68 -26.37 -24.63 -17.60
CA LEU A 68 -27.02 -24.00 -18.75
C LEU A 68 -26.04 -23.09 -19.51
N LEU A 69 -25.29 -22.27 -18.78
CA LEU A 69 -24.31 -21.35 -19.36
C LEU A 69 -23.15 -22.10 -20.04
N VAL A 70 -22.63 -23.15 -19.40
CA VAL A 70 -21.60 -24.03 -20.00
C VAL A 70 -22.11 -24.69 -21.28
N ASN A 71 -23.33 -25.25 -21.25
CA ASN A 71 -23.94 -25.88 -22.43
C ASN A 71 -24.18 -24.87 -23.55
N LEU A 72 -24.54 -23.63 -23.20
CA LEU A 72 -24.71 -22.55 -24.14
C LEU A 72 -23.38 -22.22 -24.84
N ILE A 73 -22.31 -21.98 -24.07
CA ILE A 73 -20.95 -21.74 -24.59
C ILE A 73 -20.52 -22.87 -25.55
N LYS A 74 -20.67 -24.13 -25.13
CA LYS A 74 -20.29 -25.30 -25.95
C LYS A 74 -21.09 -25.42 -27.25
N LYS A 75 -22.40 -25.15 -27.19
CA LYS A 75 -23.27 -25.18 -28.37
C LYS A 75 -22.83 -24.13 -29.39
N PHE A 76 -22.49 -22.92 -28.95
CA PHE A 76 -22.13 -21.83 -29.85
C PHE A 76 -20.72 -21.95 -30.42
N ASP A 77 -19.76 -22.53 -29.72
CA ASP A 77 -18.41 -22.75 -30.27
C ASP A 77 -18.40 -23.56 -31.58
N THR A 78 -19.41 -24.42 -31.78
CA THR A 78 -19.61 -25.17 -33.03
C THR A 78 -20.08 -24.32 -34.22
N ARG A 79 -20.60 -23.11 -33.95
CA ARG A 79 -21.06 -22.14 -34.96
C ARG A 79 -19.99 -21.03 -35.05
N ASN A 80 -19.48 -20.76 -36.24
CA ASN A 80 -18.37 -19.80 -36.45
C ASN A 80 -18.61 -18.37 -35.88
N GLU A 81 -19.84 -18.04 -35.49
CA GLU A 81 -20.25 -16.81 -34.80
C GLU A 81 -19.60 -16.62 -33.42
N PHE A 82 -19.28 -17.72 -32.71
CA PHE A 82 -18.70 -17.62 -31.36
C PHE A 82 -17.26 -17.09 -31.35
N LYS A 83 -16.59 -17.16 -32.51
CA LYS A 83 -15.21 -16.68 -32.71
C LYS A 83 -15.04 -15.21 -32.32
N GLU A 84 -16.02 -14.36 -32.65
CA GLU A 84 -15.96 -12.93 -32.33
C GLU A 84 -16.36 -12.73 -30.87
N LEU A 85 -17.50 -13.29 -30.43
CA LEU A 85 -18.09 -13.03 -29.12
C LEU A 85 -17.22 -13.44 -27.92
N ILE A 86 -16.46 -14.53 -28.03
CA ILE A 86 -15.69 -15.07 -26.90
C ILE A 86 -14.52 -14.16 -26.46
N ASN A 87 -14.10 -13.25 -27.35
CA ASN A 87 -12.96 -12.36 -27.13
C ASN A 87 -13.35 -10.88 -27.06
N ILE A 88 -14.62 -10.51 -27.29
CA ILE A 88 -15.05 -9.10 -27.24
C ILE A 88 -14.96 -8.62 -25.78
N PRO A 89 -14.17 -7.56 -25.52
CA PRO A 89 -14.11 -6.96 -24.21
C PRO A 89 -15.34 -6.11 -23.92
N ASN A 90 -15.71 -6.00 -22.63
CA ASN A 90 -16.65 -4.99 -22.14
C ASN A 90 -15.98 -3.60 -22.04
N ASP A 91 -16.71 -2.59 -21.54
CA ASP A 91 -16.20 -1.23 -21.38
C ASP A 91 -15.02 -1.12 -20.39
N TYR A 92 -14.74 -2.17 -19.63
CA TYR A 92 -13.59 -2.29 -18.72
C TYR A 92 -12.38 -3.00 -19.36
N GLY A 93 -12.50 -3.39 -20.64
CA GLY A 93 -11.49 -4.18 -21.35
C GLY A 93 -11.56 -5.67 -21.03
N GLU A 94 -12.53 -6.12 -20.24
CA GLU A 94 -12.60 -7.48 -19.73
C GLU A 94 -13.32 -8.38 -20.74
N THR A 95 -12.64 -9.41 -21.22
CA THR A 95 -13.26 -10.47 -22.02
C THR A 95 -14.05 -11.44 -21.14
N PRO A 96 -14.93 -12.29 -21.72
CA PRO A 96 -15.56 -13.40 -21.01
C PRO A 96 -14.60 -14.24 -20.14
N LEU A 97 -13.36 -14.45 -20.59
CA LEU A 97 -12.35 -15.19 -19.83
C LEU A 97 -11.86 -14.42 -18.59
N HIS A 98 -11.72 -13.09 -18.68
CA HIS A 98 -11.41 -12.24 -17.52
C HIS A 98 -12.54 -12.32 -16.49
N VAL A 99 -13.79 -12.16 -16.92
CA VAL A 99 -14.95 -12.21 -16.03
C VAL A 99 -15.10 -13.59 -15.37
N ALA A 100 -14.88 -14.68 -16.11
CA ALA A 100 -14.86 -16.03 -15.53
C ALA A 100 -13.77 -16.17 -14.44
N ALA A 101 -12.61 -15.54 -14.64
CA ALA A 101 -11.54 -15.47 -13.65
C ALA A 101 -11.89 -14.60 -12.43
N ILE A 102 -12.55 -13.45 -12.63
CA ILE A 102 -13.01 -12.55 -11.56
C ILE A 102 -14.01 -13.22 -10.62
N TYR A 103 -14.96 -13.99 -11.18
CA TYR A 103 -16.03 -14.61 -10.40
C TYR A 103 -15.69 -16.03 -9.91
N ASN A 104 -14.43 -16.47 -10.04
CA ASN A 104 -13.95 -17.79 -9.63
C ASN A 104 -14.74 -18.96 -10.25
N ASN A 105 -15.22 -18.78 -11.49
CA ASN A 105 -16.10 -19.75 -12.15
C ASN A 105 -15.30 -20.80 -12.92
N VAL A 106 -14.93 -21.88 -12.23
CA VAL A 106 -14.07 -22.95 -12.76
C VAL A 106 -14.68 -23.63 -14.00
N GLU A 107 -15.95 -24.03 -13.96
CA GLU A 107 -16.58 -24.77 -15.06
C GLU A 107 -16.81 -23.90 -16.31
N VAL A 108 -17.15 -22.63 -16.10
CA VAL A 108 -17.24 -21.65 -17.21
C VAL A 108 -15.85 -21.40 -17.80
N THR A 109 -14.83 -21.25 -16.95
CA THR A 109 -13.44 -21.08 -17.42
C THR A 109 -13.03 -22.27 -18.30
N LYS A 110 -13.29 -23.52 -17.87
CA LYS A 110 -13.03 -24.72 -18.68
C LYS A 110 -13.74 -24.66 -20.03
N ALA A 111 -15.03 -24.33 -20.04
CA ALA A 111 -15.82 -24.25 -21.26
C ALA A 111 -15.31 -23.19 -22.24
N ILE A 112 -14.79 -22.05 -21.74
CA ILE A 112 -14.23 -20.98 -22.55
C ILE A 112 -12.87 -21.40 -23.14
N ILE A 113 -11.97 -21.98 -22.34
CA ILE A 113 -10.62 -22.35 -22.82
C ILE A 113 -10.62 -23.56 -23.77
N GLU A 114 -11.68 -24.38 -23.74
CA GLU A 114 -11.91 -25.47 -24.70
C GLU A 114 -12.20 -24.93 -26.13
N SER A 115 -12.60 -23.67 -26.27
CA SER A 115 -12.86 -23.05 -27.57
C SER A 115 -11.59 -22.93 -28.40
N LYS A 116 -11.66 -23.31 -29.68
CA LYS A 116 -10.54 -23.13 -30.64
C LYS A 116 -10.26 -21.68 -31.00
N TYR A 117 -11.14 -20.75 -30.64
CA TYR A 117 -11.06 -19.34 -31.03
C TYR A 117 -10.62 -18.42 -29.90
N ILE A 118 -10.40 -18.96 -28.69
CA ILE A 118 -10.00 -18.16 -27.54
C ILE A 118 -8.63 -17.52 -27.77
N ASP A 119 -8.54 -16.23 -27.46
CA ASP A 119 -7.27 -15.51 -27.32
C ASP A 119 -7.03 -15.18 -25.84
N PRO A 120 -6.27 -16.02 -25.12
CA PRO A 120 -5.98 -15.79 -23.71
C PRO A 120 -4.93 -14.69 -23.47
N THR A 121 -4.35 -14.12 -24.54
CA THR A 121 -3.31 -13.10 -24.44
C THR A 121 -3.87 -11.69 -24.30
N ILE A 122 -5.18 -11.53 -24.54
CA ILE A 122 -5.89 -10.26 -24.39
C ILE A 122 -5.72 -9.77 -22.95
N LYS A 123 -5.40 -8.50 -22.84
CA LYS A 123 -5.28 -7.78 -21.57
C LYS A 123 -6.42 -6.80 -21.42
N ASP A 124 -6.95 -6.69 -20.22
CA ASP A 124 -7.93 -5.67 -19.87
C ASP A 124 -7.31 -4.26 -19.80
N HIS A 125 -8.12 -3.26 -19.43
CA HIS A 125 -7.63 -1.89 -19.27
C HIS A 125 -6.58 -1.72 -18.16
N ARG A 126 -6.43 -2.71 -17.26
CA ARG A 126 -5.38 -2.77 -16.23
C ARG A 126 -4.10 -3.42 -16.77
N CYS A 127 -4.07 -3.80 -18.05
CA CYS A 127 -2.99 -4.54 -18.69
C CYS A 127 -2.80 -5.96 -18.12
N LEU A 128 -3.86 -6.56 -17.56
CA LEU A 128 -3.86 -7.88 -16.94
C LEU A 128 -4.56 -8.89 -17.85
N THR A 129 -4.00 -10.09 -17.95
CA THR A 129 -4.65 -11.25 -18.57
C THR A 129 -5.63 -11.91 -17.59
N ALA A 130 -6.44 -12.85 -18.07
CA ALA A 130 -7.28 -13.66 -17.17
C ALA A 130 -6.44 -14.50 -16.16
N MET A 131 -5.23 -14.95 -16.54
CA MET A 131 -4.30 -15.63 -15.63
C MET A 131 -3.83 -14.69 -14.52
N ASP A 132 -3.48 -13.46 -14.88
CA ASP A 132 -3.07 -12.42 -13.95
C ASP A 132 -4.17 -12.13 -12.92
N ILE A 133 -5.41 -11.97 -13.37
CA ILE A 133 -6.58 -11.78 -12.50
C ILE A 133 -6.76 -12.98 -11.56
N ALA A 134 -6.71 -14.21 -12.07
CA ALA A 134 -6.92 -15.41 -11.26
C ALA A 134 -5.86 -15.55 -10.15
N ILE A 135 -4.60 -15.17 -10.43
CA ILE A 135 -3.51 -15.15 -9.46
C ILE A 135 -3.69 -14.01 -8.45
N LEU A 136 -4.03 -12.80 -8.91
CA LEU A 136 -4.26 -11.63 -8.06
C LEU A 136 -5.40 -11.84 -7.06
N MET A 137 -6.48 -12.53 -7.46
CA MET A 137 -7.63 -12.79 -6.60
C MET A 137 -7.49 -14.06 -5.75
N GLY A 138 -6.38 -14.80 -5.89
CA GLY A 138 -6.16 -16.04 -5.13
C GLY A 138 -7.06 -17.21 -5.58
N HIS A 139 -7.59 -17.17 -6.80
CA HIS A 139 -8.46 -18.20 -7.36
C HIS A 139 -7.66 -19.40 -7.86
N THR A 140 -7.09 -20.16 -6.93
CA THR A 140 -6.16 -21.27 -7.20
C THR A 140 -6.72 -22.34 -8.15
N LYS A 141 -8.02 -22.62 -8.09
CA LYS A 141 -8.66 -23.60 -8.98
C LYS A 141 -8.74 -23.08 -10.42
N VAL A 142 -9.12 -21.81 -10.59
CA VAL A 142 -9.21 -21.18 -11.90
C VAL A 142 -7.81 -21.00 -12.50
N SER A 143 -6.83 -20.51 -11.73
CA SER A 143 -5.47 -20.35 -12.24
C SER A 143 -4.83 -21.67 -12.65
N ASN A 144 -5.15 -22.78 -11.96
CA ASN A 144 -4.72 -24.10 -12.40
C ASN A 144 -5.38 -24.53 -13.72
N VAL A 145 -6.67 -24.26 -13.93
CA VAL A 145 -7.34 -24.53 -15.22
C VAL A 145 -6.77 -23.66 -16.34
N LEU A 146 -6.48 -22.38 -16.08
CA LEU A 146 -5.92 -21.46 -17.08
C LEU A 146 -4.53 -21.89 -17.56
N LYS A 147 -3.75 -22.63 -16.77
CA LYS A 147 -2.45 -23.18 -17.20
C LYS A 147 -2.59 -24.16 -18.35
N ASP A 148 -3.74 -24.82 -18.46
CA ASP A 148 -4.03 -25.79 -19.53
C ASP A 148 -4.47 -25.09 -20.84
N CYS A 149 -4.74 -23.79 -20.80
CA CYS A 149 -5.12 -23.02 -21.98
C CYS A 149 -3.90 -22.79 -22.90
N LYS A 150 -4.05 -23.13 -24.17
CA LYS A 150 -2.98 -22.94 -25.17
C LYS A 150 -2.62 -21.47 -25.31
N ASN A 151 -1.32 -21.16 -25.35
CA ASN A 151 -0.77 -19.80 -25.44
C ASN A 151 -1.12 -18.89 -24.25
N MET A 152 -1.56 -19.44 -23.10
CA MET A 152 -1.76 -18.66 -21.90
C MET A 152 -0.44 -18.00 -21.47
N PRO A 153 -0.37 -16.66 -21.34
CA PRO A 153 0.82 -16.00 -20.85
C PRO A 153 1.18 -16.48 -19.44
N ILE A 154 2.47 -16.72 -19.19
CA ILE A 154 2.98 -16.96 -17.85
C ILE A 154 2.82 -15.64 -17.08
N SER A 155 2.13 -15.69 -15.94
CA SER A 155 1.96 -14.52 -15.09
C SER A 155 3.25 -14.26 -14.30
N ASP A 156 3.81 -13.07 -14.46
CA ASP A 156 5.04 -12.62 -13.78
C ASP A 156 4.73 -11.81 -12.50
N ILE A 157 3.52 -11.96 -11.93
CA ILE A 157 3.06 -11.17 -10.78
C ILE A 157 3.78 -11.61 -9.48
N LYS A 158 4.47 -10.66 -8.83
CA LYS A 158 5.44 -10.80 -7.71
C LYS A 158 5.09 -9.87 -6.51
N PRO A 159 5.72 -10.02 -5.32
CA PRO A 159 5.10 -10.10 -4.00
C PRO A 159 4.22 -8.91 -3.60
N ASN A 160 3.19 -9.26 -2.84
CA ASN A 160 2.03 -8.46 -2.50
C ASN A 160 2.29 -7.50 -1.32
N ILE A 161 2.24 -6.18 -1.54
CA ILE A 161 2.02 -5.24 -0.41
C ILE A 161 0.53 -5.25 -0.13
N TYR A 162 0.16 -5.42 1.14
CA TYR A 162 -1.23 -5.26 1.55
C TYR A 162 -1.40 -4.00 2.39
N GLN A 163 -2.45 -3.22 2.11
CA GLN A 163 -2.79 -2.04 2.89
C GLN A 163 -4.19 -2.16 3.49
N TRP A 164 -4.34 -1.83 4.77
CA TRP A 164 -5.63 -1.78 5.47
C TRP A 164 -5.65 -0.64 6.49
N GLY A 165 -6.83 -0.31 7.01
CA GLY A 165 -7.07 0.76 7.97
C GLY A 165 -7.57 2.06 7.32
N ASN A 166 -7.49 3.16 8.07
CA ASN A 166 -7.90 4.48 7.59
C ASN A 166 -6.77 5.09 6.75
N ILE A 167 -6.83 4.83 5.45
CA ILE A 167 -5.79 5.26 4.50
C ILE A 167 -6.32 6.45 3.68
N PHE A 168 -5.57 7.56 3.73
CA PHE A 168 -5.72 8.77 2.92
C PHE A 168 -7.05 9.54 3.10
N THR A 169 -7.05 10.48 4.06
CA THR A 169 -8.19 11.34 4.41
C THR A 169 -8.49 12.44 3.36
N SER A 170 -8.73 12.10 2.09
CA SER A 170 -9.31 13.02 1.10
C SER A 170 -10.36 12.32 0.24
N LYS A 171 -11.66 12.57 0.51
CA LYS A 171 -12.89 12.29 -0.30
C LYS A 171 -13.05 10.96 -1.07
N LEU A 172 -12.09 10.05 -0.99
CA LEU A 172 -12.11 8.66 -1.37
C LEU A 172 -12.04 7.85 -0.09
N SER A 173 -12.97 8.15 0.82
CA SER A 173 -13.46 7.12 1.69
C SER A 173 -13.93 5.98 0.79
N PHE A 174 -13.12 4.91 0.72
CA PHE A 174 -13.68 3.56 0.65
C PHE A 174 -14.50 3.39 1.94
N GLU A 175 -15.66 4.05 2.01
CA GLU A 175 -16.36 4.37 3.25
C GLU A 175 -16.95 3.12 3.94
N VAL A 176 -16.65 1.91 3.44
CA VAL A 176 -17.12 0.66 4.05
C VAL A 176 -16.08 -0.50 4.01
N ARG A 177 -14.97 -0.45 3.25
CA ARG A 177 -14.15 -1.67 3.00
C ARG A 177 -12.74 -1.75 3.60
N SER A 178 -12.10 -0.64 3.98
CA SER A 178 -10.70 -0.69 4.43
C SER A 178 -10.51 -1.02 5.92
N ASN A 179 -11.58 -1.12 6.72
CA ASN A 179 -11.43 -1.36 8.15
C ASN A 179 -11.12 -2.81 8.55
N GLN A 180 -11.27 -3.79 7.65
CA GLN A 180 -11.11 -5.22 8.02
C GLN A 180 -10.35 -6.10 7.01
N THR A 181 -10.07 -5.63 5.78
CA THR A 181 -9.48 -6.49 4.72
C THR A 181 -8.21 -5.86 4.12
N PRO A 182 -7.07 -6.59 4.09
CA PRO A 182 -5.85 -6.14 3.41
C PRO A 182 -6.02 -6.03 1.88
N LEU A 183 -5.71 -4.87 1.31
CA LEU A 183 -5.79 -4.58 -0.13
C LEU A 183 -4.41 -4.74 -0.81
N LEU A 184 -4.35 -5.55 -1.87
CA LEU A 184 -3.14 -5.78 -2.66
C LEU A 184 -2.67 -4.52 -3.41
N PHE A 185 -1.36 -4.26 -3.38
CA PHE A 185 -0.67 -3.08 -3.91
C PHE A 185 0.70 -3.52 -4.45
N ASN A 186 0.92 -3.56 -5.77
CA ASN A 186 2.22 -3.90 -6.37
C ASN A 186 2.57 -2.97 -7.55
N ASP A 187 3.85 -2.61 -7.66
CA ASP A 187 4.50 -2.30 -8.93
C ASP A 187 5.24 -3.57 -9.41
N THR A 188 5.09 -3.90 -10.68
CA THR A 188 5.42 -5.19 -11.30
C THR A 188 6.89 -5.38 -11.69
N LEU A 189 7.79 -4.41 -11.49
CA LEU A 189 9.20 -4.54 -11.92
C LEU A 189 10.20 -4.84 -10.78
N SER A 190 9.86 -4.60 -9.52
CA SER A 190 10.79 -4.75 -8.38
C SER A 190 10.05 -5.06 -7.08
N SER A 191 10.66 -5.88 -6.21
CA SER A 191 9.99 -6.39 -5.01
C SER A 191 10.07 -5.35 -3.88
N PRO A 192 8.96 -4.97 -3.24
CA PRO A 192 8.99 -4.12 -2.05
C PRO A 192 9.75 -4.79 -0.89
N ILE A 193 10.67 -4.06 -0.27
CA ILE A 193 11.47 -4.51 0.87
C ILE A 193 11.25 -3.68 2.14
N GLN A 194 10.75 -2.45 2.01
CA GLN A 194 10.42 -1.58 3.13
C GLN A 194 9.26 -0.65 2.75
N THR A 195 8.34 -0.42 3.69
CA THR A 195 7.32 0.62 3.58
C THR A 195 7.38 1.50 4.82
N SER A 196 7.33 2.81 4.62
CA SER A 196 7.26 3.79 5.70
C SER A 196 6.02 4.66 5.53
N TYR A 197 5.30 4.89 6.63
CA TYR A 197 4.06 5.66 6.64
C TYR A 197 4.28 7.01 7.32
N GLY A 198 3.84 8.07 6.65
CA GLY A 198 3.61 9.37 7.28
C GLY A 198 2.15 9.51 7.70
N GLN A 199 1.70 10.74 7.95
CA GLN A 199 0.32 10.96 8.43
C GLN A 199 -0.75 10.52 7.41
N ASN A 200 -0.52 10.86 6.13
CA ASN A 200 -1.50 10.71 5.04
C ASN A 200 -0.80 10.35 3.71
N PHE A 201 0.37 9.74 3.79
CA PHE A 201 1.15 9.30 2.63
C PHE A 201 2.07 8.15 3.05
N CYS A 202 2.60 7.41 2.09
CA CYS A 202 3.62 6.41 2.35
C CYS A 202 4.72 6.46 1.28
N LEU A 203 5.87 5.93 1.66
CA LEU A 203 6.95 5.58 0.76
C LEU A 203 7.14 4.07 0.77
N THR A 204 7.44 3.50 -0.39
CA THR A 204 7.80 2.09 -0.55
C THR A 204 9.14 2.00 -1.25
N LEU A 205 10.07 1.25 -0.67
CA LEU A 205 11.39 0.95 -1.20
C LEU A 205 11.38 -0.47 -1.79
N THR A 206 11.99 -0.63 -2.95
CA THR A 206 12.12 -1.92 -3.62
C THR A 206 13.54 -2.51 -3.52
N ASP A 207 13.69 -3.79 -3.82
CA ASP A 207 14.94 -4.55 -3.85
C ASP A 207 15.98 -3.98 -4.85
N THR A 208 15.50 -3.33 -5.91
CA THR A 208 16.34 -2.60 -6.87
C THR A 208 16.78 -1.23 -6.34
N GLY A 209 16.24 -0.77 -5.21
CA GLY A 209 16.53 0.54 -4.62
C GLY A 209 15.72 1.70 -5.21
N HIS A 210 14.63 1.41 -5.93
CA HIS A 210 13.68 2.42 -6.37
C HIS A 210 12.72 2.77 -5.24
N VAL A 211 12.23 4.02 -5.25
CA VAL A 211 11.28 4.52 -4.25
C VAL A 211 10.00 4.95 -4.91
N TYR A 212 8.89 4.46 -4.37
CA TYR A 212 7.53 4.81 -4.75
C TYR A 212 6.87 5.62 -3.67
N SER A 213 6.01 6.56 -4.06
CA SER A 213 5.19 7.33 -3.13
C SER A 213 3.71 7.26 -3.48
N ALA A 214 2.86 7.26 -2.45
CA ALA A 214 1.40 7.29 -2.56
C ALA A 214 0.78 8.11 -1.42
N GLY A 215 -0.43 8.64 -1.64
CA GLY A 215 -1.20 9.46 -0.71
C GLY A 215 -1.16 10.97 -1.02
N LEU A 216 -1.45 11.77 0.00
CA LEU A 216 -1.57 13.22 -0.14
C LEU A 216 -0.25 13.87 -0.56
N CYS A 217 -0.27 14.69 -1.61
CA CYS A 217 0.93 15.37 -2.12
C CYS A 217 1.21 16.71 -1.44
N SER A 218 0.37 17.12 -0.47
CA SER A 218 0.51 18.39 0.24
C SER A 218 1.90 18.53 0.86
N TYR A 219 2.41 19.76 0.87
CA TYR A 219 3.75 20.09 1.35
C TYR A 219 4.90 19.44 0.58
N GLY A 220 4.67 18.77 -0.56
CA GLY A 220 5.72 18.12 -1.34
C GLY A 220 6.23 16.80 -0.77
N LYS A 221 5.59 16.28 0.29
CA LYS A 221 6.04 15.09 1.07
C LYS A 221 6.13 13.78 0.30
N THR A 222 5.60 13.74 -0.92
CA THR A 222 5.69 12.60 -1.83
C THR A 222 6.89 12.65 -2.78
N GLY A 223 7.61 13.78 -2.87
CA GLY A 223 8.84 13.89 -3.66
C GLY A 223 8.65 13.93 -5.18
N GLN A 224 7.39 14.07 -5.62
CA GLN A 224 6.96 13.87 -7.01
C GLN A 224 6.83 15.16 -7.82
N ASN A 225 6.98 16.32 -7.18
CA ASN A 225 6.70 17.63 -7.79
C ASN A 225 5.31 17.71 -8.46
N LYS A 226 4.31 17.03 -7.88
CA LYS A 226 2.91 17.02 -8.34
C LYS A 226 2.05 17.91 -7.45
N LYS A 227 1.00 18.49 -8.04
CA LYS A 227 -0.04 19.28 -7.34
C LYS A 227 -1.30 18.47 -6.99
N ARG A 228 -1.34 17.19 -7.38
CA ARG A 228 -2.46 16.28 -7.11
C ARG A 228 -1.97 15.09 -6.30
N ASP A 229 -2.86 14.62 -5.42
CA ASP A 229 -2.65 13.43 -4.60
C ASP A 229 -2.36 12.21 -5.47
N ILE A 230 -1.58 11.28 -4.91
CA ILE A 230 -1.02 10.15 -5.62
C ILE A 230 -1.76 8.90 -5.17
N LEU A 231 -2.85 8.61 -5.84
CA LEU A 231 -3.74 7.49 -5.49
C LEU A 231 -3.12 6.14 -5.85
N ILE A 232 -2.25 6.13 -6.86
CA ILE A 232 -1.51 4.96 -7.34
C ILE A 232 -0.03 5.19 -7.09
N PRO A 233 0.68 4.24 -6.47
CA PRO A 233 2.11 4.35 -6.21
C PRO A 233 2.85 4.76 -7.45
N THR A 234 3.58 5.85 -7.36
CA THR A 234 4.36 6.37 -8.47
C THR A 234 5.83 6.35 -8.07
N MET A 235 6.72 5.88 -8.95
CA MET A 235 8.17 5.96 -8.75
C MET A 235 8.63 7.42 -8.68
N ILE A 236 9.53 7.74 -7.76
CA ILE A 236 10.16 9.07 -7.65
C ILE A 236 11.30 9.16 -8.69
N VAL A 237 10.94 9.47 -9.93
CA VAL A 237 11.88 9.51 -11.07
C VAL A 237 12.99 10.55 -10.94
N SER A 238 12.81 11.56 -10.08
CA SER A 238 13.81 12.61 -9.82
C SER A 238 15.06 12.10 -9.09
N LEU A 239 15.04 10.87 -8.58
CA LEU A 239 16.23 10.22 -8.00
C LEU A 239 17.25 9.79 -9.07
N GLY A 240 16.82 9.61 -10.32
CA GLY A 240 17.69 9.11 -11.40
C GLY A 240 18.30 7.76 -11.05
N ASP A 241 19.60 7.60 -11.28
CA ASP A 241 20.34 6.34 -11.05
C ASP A 241 20.71 6.08 -9.57
N LYS A 242 20.20 6.90 -8.63
CA LYS A 242 20.49 6.72 -7.21
C LYS A 242 19.79 5.49 -6.68
N ARG A 243 20.55 4.62 -6.04
CA ARG A 243 20.03 3.43 -5.38
C ARG A 243 19.75 3.72 -3.91
N ILE A 244 18.48 3.73 -3.53
CA ILE A 244 18.07 3.93 -2.14
C ILE A 244 18.17 2.62 -1.36
N LYS A 245 18.66 2.68 -0.12
CA LYS A 245 18.75 1.53 0.80
C LYS A 245 17.86 1.65 2.04
N ALA A 246 17.40 2.86 2.39
CA ALA A 246 16.45 3.06 3.46
C ALA A 246 15.54 4.27 3.22
N ILE A 247 14.32 4.19 3.75
CA ILE A 247 13.31 5.25 3.71
C ILE A 247 12.77 5.54 5.11
N ALA A 248 12.39 6.80 5.37
CA ALA A 248 11.68 7.18 6.59
C ALA A 248 10.68 8.31 6.32
N CYS A 249 9.50 8.24 6.94
CA CYS A 249 8.41 9.22 6.79
C CYS A 249 8.05 9.82 8.14
N GLY A 250 8.03 11.14 8.22
CA GLY A 250 7.41 11.87 9.32
C GLY A 250 5.97 12.26 8.99
N LYS A 251 5.42 13.24 9.72
CA LYS A 251 4.03 13.70 9.48
C LYS A 251 3.83 14.20 8.05
N ASP A 252 4.69 15.13 7.64
CA ASP A 252 4.62 15.86 6.37
C ASP A 252 5.99 16.01 5.69
N HIS A 253 6.95 15.14 6.00
CA HIS A 253 8.27 15.13 5.37
C HIS A 253 8.83 13.70 5.26
N SER A 254 9.85 13.56 4.43
CA SER A 254 10.44 12.28 4.07
C SER A 254 11.96 12.37 4.06
N LEU A 255 12.61 11.29 4.47
CA LEU A 255 14.04 11.07 4.33
C LEU A 255 14.31 9.83 3.49
N LEU A 256 15.35 9.90 2.66
CA LEU A 256 15.90 8.78 1.91
C LEU A 256 17.39 8.66 2.21
N LEU A 257 17.90 7.44 2.25
CA LEU A 257 19.31 7.13 2.40
C LEU A 257 19.76 6.29 1.21
N ASP A 258 20.72 6.76 0.44
CA ASP A 258 21.29 6.00 -0.68
C ASP A 258 22.38 5.02 -0.23
N ASP A 259 22.79 4.13 -1.13
CA ASP A 259 23.75 3.07 -0.85
C ASP A 259 25.15 3.60 -0.49
N ILE A 260 25.57 4.73 -1.06
CA ILE A 260 26.83 5.42 -0.74
C ILE A 260 26.78 6.24 0.57
N GLY A 261 25.59 6.42 1.16
CA GLY A 261 25.41 7.03 2.49
C GLY A 261 25.04 8.52 2.49
N CYS A 262 24.57 9.05 1.37
CA CYS A 262 23.98 10.38 1.29
C CYS A 262 22.52 10.36 1.76
N VAL A 263 22.13 11.43 2.46
CA VAL A 263 20.75 11.61 2.94
C VAL A 263 20.04 12.68 2.12
N TYR A 264 18.85 12.37 1.64
CA TYR A 264 17.98 13.29 0.91
C TYR A 264 16.72 13.57 1.73
N SER A 265 16.24 14.80 1.68
CA SER A 265 14.99 15.21 2.33
C SER A 265 14.06 15.93 1.36
N PHE A 266 12.76 15.79 1.61
CA PHE A 266 11.70 16.50 0.91
C PHE A 266 10.41 16.56 1.73
N GLY A 267 9.54 17.50 1.42
CA GLY A 267 8.29 17.77 2.13
C GLY A 267 8.26 19.15 2.78
N ASN A 268 7.59 19.22 3.93
CA ASN A 268 7.43 20.42 4.73
C ASN A 268 8.76 20.85 5.36
N SER A 269 9.24 22.09 5.14
CA SER A 269 10.47 22.61 5.76
C SER A 269 10.28 23.18 7.17
N SER A 270 9.04 23.45 7.59
CA SER A 270 8.76 24.11 8.88
C SER A 270 9.46 23.42 10.04
N MET A 271 9.89 24.23 11.01
CA MET A 271 10.69 23.76 12.15
C MET A 271 12.08 23.23 11.74
N GLY A 272 12.52 23.43 10.50
CA GLY A 272 13.83 22.97 10.04
C GLY A 272 13.92 21.47 9.75
N ARG A 273 12.79 20.74 9.71
CA ARG A 273 12.76 19.26 9.67
C ARG A 273 13.39 18.62 8.43
N LEU A 274 13.71 19.41 7.40
CA LEU A 274 14.43 18.92 6.22
C LEU A 274 15.96 18.98 6.36
N GLY A 275 16.51 19.76 7.30
CA GLY A 275 17.97 19.84 7.50
C GLY A 275 18.71 20.62 6.42
N LEU A 276 17.99 21.36 5.57
CA LEU A 276 18.50 22.05 4.36
C LEU A 276 18.89 23.51 4.62
N ASP A 277 18.96 23.93 5.89
CA ASP A 277 19.26 25.30 6.30
C ASP A 277 18.32 26.38 5.76
N TYR A 278 17.04 26.04 5.57
CA TYR A 278 16.01 27.05 5.37
C TYR A 278 15.67 27.66 6.73
N THR A 279 16.29 28.79 7.07
CA THR A 279 15.89 29.59 8.23
C THR A 279 14.51 30.18 7.97
N ASP A 280 13.53 29.80 8.79
CA ASP A 280 12.08 30.07 8.75
C ASP A 280 11.71 31.58 8.86
N LEU A 281 12.29 32.46 8.04
CA LEU A 281 11.98 33.90 8.03
C LEU A 281 11.42 34.43 6.69
N ALA A 282 11.32 33.59 5.66
CA ALA A 282 10.64 33.95 4.43
C ALA A 282 9.22 33.37 4.44
N GLU A 283 8.22 34.23 4.62
CA GLU A 283 6.84 33.92 4.24
C GLU A 283 6.76 33.96 2.70
N PRO A 284 6.24 32.91 2.04
CA PRO A 284 5.61 31.69 2.58
C PRO A 284 6.58 30.51 2.84
N PRO A 285 6.19 29.51 3.68
CA PRO A 285 6.99 28.32 3.99
C PRO A 285 7.43 27.56 2.73
N ILE A 286 8.70 27.13 2.73
CA ILE A 286 9.33 26.47 1.58
C ILE A 286 8.99 24.99 1.57
N PHE A 287 8.16 24.55 0.62
CA PHE A 287 7.92 23.12 0.40
C PHE A 287 8.88 22.58 -0.64
N ILE A 288 9.63 21.54 -0.26
CA ILE A 288 10.60 20.89 -1.15
C ILE A 288 9.92 19.68 -1.76
N SER A 289 9.55 19.78 -3.03
CA SER A 289 8.73 18.79 -3.72
C SER A 289 9.53 17.72 -4.45
N LYS A 290 10.87 17.78 -4.40
CA LYS A 290 11.80 16.82 -4.99
C LYS A 290 12.83 16.42 -3.93
N PRO A 291 13.33 15.18 -3.90
CA PRO A 291 14.42 14.80 -3.01
C PRO A 291 15.64 15.71 -3.20
N THR A 292 16.05 16.36 -2.10
CA THR A 292 17.18 17.30 -2.08
C THR A 292 18.24 16.79 -1.13
N LEU A 293 19.51 16.81 -1.55
CA LEU A 293 20.64 16.37 -0.75
C LEU A 293 20.84 17.26 0.48
N ILE A 294 21.01 16.65 1.66
CA ILE A 294 21.46 17.34 2.86
C ILE A 294 22.98 17.48 2.83
N SER A 295 23.48 18.56 2.21
CA SER A 295 24.91 18.80 2.00
C SER A 295 25.69 19.09 3.29
N SER A 296 25.02 19.49 4.36
CA SER A 296 25.62 19.85 5.65
C SER A 296 26.30 18.68 6.38
N PHE A 297 26.06 17.43 5.96
CA PHE A 297 26.83 16.28 6.44
C PHE A 297 28.30 16.28 5.95
N GLY A 298 28.58 16.95 4.83
CA GLY A 298 29.90 16.93 4.17
C GLY A 298 30.29 15.51 3.76
N ASP A 299 31.53 15.11 4.05
CA ASP A 299 32.07 13.80 3.65
C ASP A 299 31.62 12.63 4.56
N LYS A 300 30.64 12.83 5.44
CA LYS A 300 30.17 11.79 6.37
C LYS A 300 29.24 10.82 5.65
N CYS A 301 29.59 9.54 5.71
CA CYS A 301 28.74 8.46 5.23
C CYS A 301 27.71 8.08 6.32
N MET A 302 26.43 8.18 5.99
CA MET A 302 25.33 7.85 6.89
C MET A 302 24.86 6.39 6.69
N THR A 303 24.40 5.77 7.78
CA THR A 303 23.98 4.36 7.82
C THR A 303 22.53 4.17 8.19
N THR A 304 21.96 5.10 8.95
CA THR A 304 20.59 4.99 9.47
C THR A 304 19.88 6.34 9.32
N ILE A 305 18.58 6.31 9.05
CA ILE A 305 17.69 7.48 9.05
C ILE A 305 16.42 7.15 9.84
N ALA A 306 15.84 8.16 10.49
CA ALA A 306 14.54 8.05 11.12
C ALA A 306 13.82 9.41 11.11
N CYS A 307 12.48 9.36 11.09
CA CYS A 307 11.63 10.54 11.15
C CYS A 307 10.71 10.48 12.37
N GLY A 308 10.66 11.56 13.12
CA GLY A 308 9.57 11.85 14.03
C GLY A 308 8.44 12.58 13.31
N THR A 309 7.49 13.15 14.06
CA THR A 309 6.40 13.95 13.47
C THR A 309 6.93 15.16 12.69
N ASP A 310 7.87 15.88 13.29
CA ASP A 310 8.46 17.16 12.85
C ASP A 310 9.95 17.24 13.19
N SER A 311 10.57 16.09 13.46
CA SER A 311 12.01 15.92 13.72
C SER A 311 12.56 14.83 12.80
N SER A 312 13.87 14.85 12.63
CA SER A 312 14.62 13.94 11.76
C SER A 312 15.93 13.55 12.41
N PHE A 313 16.38 12.34 12.14
CA PHE A 313 17.58 11.76 12.70
C PHE A 313 18.37 10.99 11.65
N SER A 314 19.68 10.95 11.84
CA SER A 314 20.55 10.06 11.09
C SER A 314 21.74 9.63 11.93
N ILE A 315 22.26 8.43 11.67
CA ILE A 315 23.45 7.88 12.32
C ILE A 315 24.54 7.74 11.26
N SER A 316 25.74 8.24 11.54
CA SER A 316 26.90 8.08 10.67
C SER A 316 27.56 6.72 10.86
N SER A 317 28.36 6.32 9.87
CA SER A 317 29.12 5.06 9.87
C SER A 317 30.10 4.88 11.04
N ASP A 318 30.49 5.97 11.72
CA ASP A 318 31.29 5.95 12.94
C ASP A 318 30.45 5.87 14.24
N GLY A 319 29.13 5.79 14.11
CA GLY A 319 28.17 5.61 15.20
C GLY A 319 27.66 6.90 15.85
N HIS A 320 27.98 8.09 15.31
CA HIS A 320 27.47 9.35 15.84
C HIS A 320 26.04 9.65 15.39
N VAL A 321 25.23 10.18 16.31
CA VAL A 321 23.84 10.55 16.04
C VAL A 321 23.73 12.04 15.72
N TYR A 322 23.02 12.34 14.65
CA TYR A 322 22.65 13.69 14.24
C TYR A 322 21.14 13.84 14.28
N SER A 323 20.67 15.01 14.71
CA SER A 323 19.26 15.33 14.83
C SER A 323 18.96 16.77 14.41
N TRP A 324 17.77 16.98 13.84
CA TRP A 324 17.30 18.28 13.38
C TRP A 324 15.77 18.33 13.32
N GLY A 325 15.22 19.51 13.08
CA GLY A 325 13.79 19.78 13.13
C GLY A 325 13.34 20.43 14.43
N SER A 326 12.14 20.06 14.88
CA SER A 326 11.52 20.55 16.11
C SER A 326 12.14 19.93 17.35
N ASN A 327 12.62 20.77 18.26
CA ASN A 327 13.11 20.39 19.59
C ASN A 327 12.05 20.58 20.69
N ILE A 328 10.77 20.70 20.34
CA ILE A 328 9.69 20.79 21.34
C ILE A 328 9.70 19.51 22.18
N ASN A 329 9.62 19.67 23.50
CA ASN A 329 9.81 18.62 24.52
C ASN A 329 11.22 18.02 24.58
N SER A 330 12.24 18.75 24.14
CA SER A 330 13.63 18.31 24.24
C SER A 330 13.95 17.03 23.45
N LYS A 331 13.16 16.74 22.41
CA LYS A 331 13.21 15.46 21.67
C LYS A 331 14.36 15.33 20.66
N LEU A 332 15.23 16.33 20.51
CA LEU A 332 16.45 16.24 19.68
C LEU A 332 17.72 15.90 20.47
N GLY A 333 17.65 15.79 21.80
CA GLY A 333 18.79 15.27 22.56
C GLY A 333 19.83 16.33 22.95
N PHE A 334 19.48 17.62 22.84
CA PHE A 334 20.34 18.71 23.26
C PHE A 334 19.51 19.88 23.80
N GLN A 335 20.14 20.69 24.65
CA GLN A 335 19.60 21.96 25.10
C GLN A 335 19.78 23.03 24.00
N GLY A 336 18.81 23.93 23.87
CA GLY A 336 18.91 25.07 22.96
C GLY A 336 17.56 25.48 22.38
N ALA A 337 17.62 26.04 21.16
CA ALA A 337 16.45 26.51 20.43
C ALA A 337 15.43 25.40 20.18
N ILE A 338 14.17 25.82 20.04
CA ILE A 338 13.04 24.95 19.69
C ILE A 338 13.11 24.42 18.25
N LEU A 339 13.99 24.99 17.42
CA LEU A 339 14.14 24.71 16.01
C LEU A 339 15.62 24.49 15.70
N GLN A 340 15.90 23.47 14.89
CA GLN A 340 17.24 23.16 14.38
C GLN A 340 17.15 22.91 12.86
N SER A 341 17.60 23.88 12.04
CA SER A 341 17.46 23.85 10.57
C SER A 341 18.50 22.99 9.85
N THR A 342 19.53 22.55 10.55
CA THR A 342 20.64 21.74 10.04
C THR A 342 20.96 20.60 11.00
N PRO A 343 21.38 19.41 10.51
CA PRO A 343 21.79 18.30 11.36
C PRO A 343 22.80 18.71 12.43
N ARG A 344 22.44 18.54 13.70
CA ARG A 344 23.31 18.78 14.85
C ARG A 344 23.68 17.46 15.50
N LYS A 345 24.97 17.26 15.75
CA LYS A 345 25.47 16.10 16.48
C LYS A 345 24.96 16.12 17.93
N ILE A 346 24.50 14.98 18.42
CA ILE A 346 24.20 14.77 19.83
C ILE A 346 25.49 14.38 20.55
N GLU A 347 25.92 15.22 21.48
CA GLU A 347 27.20 15.03 22.19
C GLU A 347 27.07 14.04 23.36
N ASN A 348 28.23 13.52 23.80
CA ASN A 348 28.35 12.61 24.96
C ASN A 348 27.58 11.30 24.84
N LEU A 349 27.38 10.79 23.62
CA LEU A 349 26.83 9.47 23.36
C LEU A 349 27.92 8.45 23.05
N VAL A 350 27.67 7.20 23.45
CA VAL A 350 28.37 6.05 22.88
C VAL A 350 27.96 5.84 21.42
N LYS A 351 28.66 4.96 20.71
CA LYS A 351 28.31 4.63 19.32
C LYS A 351 26.95 3.97 19.24
N MET A 352 26.05 4.58 18.47
CA MET A 352 24.69 4.11 18.27
C MET A 352 24.59 3.33 16.96
N LYS A 353 23.72 2.32 16.93
CA LYS A 353 23.41 1.52 15.73
C LYS A 353 22.01 1.77 15.20
N ASP A 354 21.07 2.18 16.05
CA ASP A 354 19.67 2.37 15.66
C ASP A 354 19.03 3.56 16.39
N VAL A 355 18.02 4.16 15.74
CA VAL A 355 17.24 5.27 16.26
C VAL A 355 15.78 5.11 15.87
N ALA A 356 14.89 5.24 16.85
CA ALA A 356 13.45 5.29 16.64
C ALA A 356 12.90 6.54 17.31
N CYS A 357 12.03 7.27 16.62
CA CYS A 357 11.44 8.51 17.14
C CYS A 357 9.99 8.64 16.69
N SER A 358 9.24 9.46 17.42
CA SER A 358 7.85 9.78 17.09
C SER A 358 7.55 11.25 17.38
N ASN A 359 6.38 11.57 17.92
CA ASN A 359 5.99 12.95 18.17
C ASN A 359 6.69 13.59 19.39
N TRP A 360 6.93 12.79 20.43
CA TRP A 360 7.22 13.34 21.76
C TRP A 360 8.55 12.89 22.37
N HIS A 361 9.07 11.72 21.96
CA HIS A 361 10.32 11.17 22.48
C HIS A 361 11.10 10.40 21.42
N THR A 362 12.35 10.13 21.76
CA THR A 362 13.32 9.43 20.91
C THR A 362 13.98 8.33 21.71
N VAL A 363 14.25 7.21 21.03
CA VAL A 363 14.86 6.00 21.56
C VAL A 363 16.09 5.69 20.70
N LEU A 364 17.24 5.46 21.33
CA LEU A 364 18.47 5.04 20.68
C LEU A 364 18.88 3.66 21.17
N LEU A 365 19.55 2.91 20.31
CA LEU A 365 20.13 1.62 20.62
C LEU A 365 21.62 1.64 20.29
N ASP A 366 22.45 1.29 21.28
CA ASP A 366 23.89 1.20 21.08
C ASP A 366 24.33 -0.15 20.50
N GLU A 367 25.60 -0.24 20.09
CA GLU A 367 26.18 -1.48 19.55
C GLU A 367 26.11 -2.65 20.55
N LYS A 368 26.15 -2.36 21.86
CA LYS A 368 26.15 -3.32 22.97
C LYS A 368 24.73 -3.71 23.44
N GLY A 369 23.68 -3.25 22.75
CA GLY A 369 22.29 -3.56 23.05
C GLY A 369 21.69 -2.80 24.24
N TYR A 370 22.30 -1.68 24.66
CA TYR A 370 21.73 -0.77 25.65
C TYR A 370 20.84 0.28 24.99
N VAL A 371 19.75 0.64 25.68
CA VAL A 371 18.74 1.57 25.21
C VAL A 371 18.90 2.91 25.91
N TYR A 372 18.83 4.00 25.14
CA TYR A 372 18.85 5.37 25.64
C TYR A 372 17.59 6.11 25.21
N THR A 373 17.05 6.95 26.08
CA THR A 373 15.81 7.70 25.80
C THR A 373 15.92 9.17 26.20
N PHE A 374 15.26 10.04 25.44
CA PHE A 374 15.13 11.47 25.69
C PHE A 374 13.86 12.03 25.04
N GLY A 375 13.47 13.23 25.44
CA GLY A 375 12.22 13.89 25.06
C GLY A 375 11.23 13.98 26.22
N SER A 376 9.93 14.00 25.91
CA SER A 376 8.85 13.98 26.89
C SER A 376 8.83 12.67 27.68
N ASN A 377 8.56 12.76 28.99
CA ASN A 377 8.32 11.62 29.88
C ASN A 377 6.88 11.57 30.42
N ILE A 378 5.94 12.22 29.76
CA ILE A 378 4.52 12.06 30.07
C ILE A 378 4.18 10.55 29.95
N ASP A 379 3.41 9.99 30.87
CA ASP A 379 3.07 8.56 30.93
C ASP A 379 4.28 7.61 31.13
N GLY A 380 5.46 8.10 31.51
CA GLY A 380 6.64 7.26 31.72
C GLY A 380 7.27 6.70 30.44
N ARG A 381 6.98 7.28 29.26
CA ARG A 381 7.42 6.77 27.95
C ARG A 381 8.94 6.68 27.77
N LEU A 382 9.74 7.36 28.59
CA LEU A 382 11.20 7.21 28.58
C LEU A 382 11.68 5.94 29.28
N GLY A 383 10.84 5.30 30.10
CA GLY A 383 11.19 4.04 30.80
C GLY A 383 12.27 4.20 31.87
N ARG A 384 12.55 5.43 32.30
CA ARG A 384 13.57 5.75 33.31
C ARG A 384 13.13 6.92 34.18
N SER A 385 13.64 6.96 35.41
CA SER A 385 13.42 8.08 36.31
C SER A 385 14.14 9.33 35.80
N ILE A 386 13.43 10.46 35.78
CA ILE A 386 13.97 11.78 35.44
C ILE A 386 13.46 12.84 36.40
N ASN A 387 14.17 13.97 36.48
CA ASN A 387 13.71 15.16 37.17
C ASN A 387 12.88 16.02 36.20
N GLY A 388 11.56 16.01 36.35
CA GLY A 388 10.63 16.80 35.55
C GLY A 388 9.82 16.00 34.53
N LYS A 389 9.24 16.70 33.55
CA LYS A 389 8.33 16.12 32.54
C LYS A 389 9.01 15.77 31.22
N GLU A 390 10.27 16.16 31.04
CA GLU A 390 11.06 15.90 29.83
C GLU A 390 12.55 15.92 30.16
N SER A 391 13.36 15.36 29.27
CA SER A 391 14.82 15.37 29.40
C SER A 391 15.46 15.49 28.02
N TYR A 392 16.33 16.49 27.83
CA TYR A 392 17.14 16.60 26.60
C TYR A 392 18.35 15.67 26.62
N GLN A 393 18.76 15.14 27.77
CA GLN A 393 19.91 14.26 27.85
C GLN A 393 19.46 12.83 27.54
N ALA A 394 20.13 12.18 26.58
CA ALA A 394 19.90 10.76 26.33
C ALA A 394 20.40 9.97 27.53
N GLY A 395 19.47 9.45 28.33
CA GLY A 395 19.77 8.65 29.52
C GLY A 395 19.53 7.18 29.26
N ILE A 396 20.35 6.34 29.86
CA ILE A 396 20.19 4.88 29.78
C ILE A 396 18.88 4.44 30.46
N VAL A 397 18.21 3.49 29.83
CA VAL A 397 17.11 2.74 30.43
C VAL A 397 17.73 1.53 31.12
N ASN A 398 17.54 1.42 32.44
CA ASN A 398 18.10 0.32 33.22
C ASN A 398 17.32 -0.97 32.93
N LEU A 399 17.78 -1.72 31.94
CA LEU A 399 17.25 -3.03 31.55
C LEU A 399 18.23 -4.11 31.98
N ASP A 400 17.72 -5.18 32.57
CA ASP A 400 18.51 -6.36 32.95
C ASP A 400 18.85 -7.29 31.77
N PHE A 401 18.49 -6.87 30.55
CA PHE A 401 18.64 -7.65 29.32
C PHE A 401 19.10 -6.78 28.15
N LYS A 402 19.57 -7.44 27.08
CA LYS A 402 20.05 -6.80 25.85
C LYS A 402 18.98 -6.71 24.78
N VAL A 403 18.94 -5.56 24.12
CA VAL A 403 17.98 -5.23 23.07
C VAL A 403 18.63 -5.35 21.70
N ARG A 404 17.91 -5.95 20.75
CA ARG A 404 18.33 -6.05 19.34
C ARG A 404 17.52 -5.16 18.39
N LYS A 405 16.29 -4.78 18.74
CA LYS A 405 15.46 -3.85 17.97
C LYS A 405 14.67 -2.93 18.88
N ILE A 406 14.51 -1.68 18.46
CA ILE A 406 13.72 -0.66 19.13
C ILE A 406 12.58 -0.18 18.23
N HIS A 407 11.49 0.27 18.83
CA HIS A 407 10.44 0.99 18.13
C HIS A 407 9.80 2.03 19.04
N CYS A 408 9.48 3.18 18.46
CA CYS A 408 8.92 4.34 19.14
C CYS A 408 7.51 4.61 18.60
N GLY A 409 6.50 4.29 19.40
CA GLY A 409 5.13 4.72 19.12
C GLY A 409 4.92 6.19 19.52
N THR A 410 3.72 6.73 19.27
CA THR A 410 3.40 8.13 19.59
C THR A 410 3.64 8.45 21.07
N ASN A 411 3.14 7.60 21.97
CA ASN A 411 3.22 7.82 23.43
C ASN A 411 3.77 6.61 24.20
N PHE A 412 4.39 5.65 23.50
CA PHE A 412 4.89 4.42 24.10
C PHE A 412 6.17 3.96 23.40
N THR A 413 6.92 3.09 24.07
CA THR A 413 8.16 2.49 23.56
C THR A 413 8.02 0.98 23.59
N THR A 414 8.59 0.32 22.59
CA THR A 414 8.70 -1.14 22.56
C THR A 414 10.12 -1.54 22.20
N VAL A 415 10.59 -2.64 22.80
CA VAL A 415 11.92 -3.19 22.54
C VAL A 415 11.84 -4.70 22.40
N LEU A 416 12.63 -5.24 21.48
CA LEU A 416 12.76 -6.67 21.26
C LEU A 416 14.15 -7.10 21.74
N THR A 417 14.18 -8.03 22.68
CA THR A 417 15.43 -8.55 23.24
C THR A 417 16.14 -9.51 22.30
N GLU A 418 17.41 -9.80 22.59
CA GLU A 418 18.16 -10.87 21.92
C GLU A 418 17.51 -12.26 22.11
N SER A 419 16.81 -12.47 23.23
CA SER A 419 16.05 -13.69 23.54
C SER A 419 14.69 -13.79 22.85
N ASN A 420 14.37 -12.89 21.90
CA ASN A 420 13.06 -12.79 21.24
C ASN A 420 11.89 -12.44 22.19
N THR A 421 12.16 -11.72 23.29
CA THR A 421 11.11 -11.25 24.20
C THR A 421 10.74 -9.81 23.87
N LEU A 422 9.45 -9.49 23.80
CA LEU A 422 8.97 -8.13 23.55
C LEU A 422 8.63 -7.44 24.88
N TYR A 423 9.19 -6.26 25.10
CA TYR A 423 8.84 -5.40 26.23
C TYR A 423 8.25 -4.09 25.74
N SER A 424 7.33 -3.52 26.51
CA SER A 424 6.71 -2.24 26.20
C SER A 424 6.39 -1.43 27.46
N TRP A 425 6.43 -0.10 27.34
CA TRP A 425 6.11 0.85 28.41
C TRP A 425 5.61 2.18 27.86
N GLY A 426 4.98 3.01 28.71
CA GLY A 426 4.41 4.31 28.36
C GLY A 426 2.88 4.34 28.47
N SER A 427 2.24 5.14 27.62
CA SER A 427 0.78 5.24 27.58
C SER A 427 0.14 3.93 27.11
N ASN A 428 -0.96 3.52 27.76
CA ASN A 428 -1.75 2.35 27.37
C ASN A 428 -3.25 2.63 27.19
N ASN A 429 -3.63 3.88 26.95
CA ASN A 429 -5.03 4.32 26.90
C ASN A 429 -5.89 3.61 25.84
N HIS A 430 -5.26 2.92 24.86
CA HIS A 430 -5.90 2.15 23.79
C HIS A 430 -5.44 0.69 23.77
N GLY A 431 -4.79 0.19 24.82
CA GLY A 431 -4.23 -1.16 24.85
C GLY A 431 -3.00 -1.36 23.95
N GLN A 432 -2.33 -0.29 23.52
CA GLN A 432 -1.18 -0.32 22.60
C GLN A 432 0.07 -1.02 23.17
N LEU A 433 0.21 -1.15 24.49
CA LEU A 433 1.23 -2.00 25.12
C LEU A 433 0.85 -3.49 25.04
N GLY A 434 -0.44 -3.76 24.82
CA GLY A 434 -1.05 -5.09 24.76
C GLY A 434 -0.96 -5.86 26.07
N VAL A 435 -0.91 -5.16 27.20
CA VAL A 435 -1.09 -5.75 28.54
C VAL A 435 -2.55 -5.65 28.97
N PRO A 436 -3.04 -6.51 29.88
CA PRO A 436 -4.44 -6.53 30.30
C PRO A 436 -4.93 -5.23 30.97
N SER A 437 -4.03 -4.44 31.54
CA SER A 437 -4.36 -3.17 32.20
C SER A 437 -4.41 -2.01 31.20
N ILE A 438 -5.48 -1.22 31.19
CA ILE A 438 -5.63 -0.01 30.34
C ILE A 438 -4.90 1.23 30.90
N SER A 439 -4.23 1.11 32.05
CA SER A 439 -3.47 2.20 32.66
C SER A 439 -2.07 2.30 32.07
N ALA A 440 -1.52 3.52 32.01
CA ALA A 440 -0.12 3.72 31.66
C ALA A 440 0.78 2.88 32.57
N VAL A 441 1.76 2.19 31.98
CA VAL A 441 2.67 1.33 32.73
C VAL A 441 4.04 2.01 32.73
N SER A 442 4.46 2.42 33.93
CA SER A 442 5.77 3.03 34.19
C SER A 442 6.89 2.01 34.36
N GLU A 443 6.56 0.72 34.46
CA GLU A 443 7.50 -0.41 34.67
C GLU A 443 7.32 -1.52 33.63
N PHE A 444 8.34 -2.36 33.45
CA PHE A 444 8.45 -3.29 32.32
C PHE A 444 7.32 -4.33 32.31
N SER A 445 6.69 -4.52 31.15
CA SER A 445 5.75 -5.61 30.92
C SER A 445 6.34 -6.65 29.96
N GLU A 446 6.45 -7.88 30.42
CA GLU A 446 7.02 -9.02 29.69
C GLU A 446 5.99 -9.71 28.80
N LYS A 447 6.41 -10.17 27.61
CA LYS A 447 5.62 -11.06 26.75
C LYS A 447 6.45 -12.16 26.09
N PRO A 448 6.00 -13.42 26.13
CA PRO A 448 6.42 -14.42 25.18
C PRO A 448 5.80 -14.12 23.80
N LEU A 449 6.60 -14.22 22.73
CA LEU A 449 6.08 -14.22 21.36
C LEU A 449 5.30 -15.52 21.11
N LEU A 450 4.10 -15.40 20.54
CA LEU A 450 3.32 -16.51 19.99
C LEU A 450 3.91 -17.00 18.67
#